data_AF-A0A1T1BBB2-F1
#
_entry.id   AF-A0A1T1BBB2-F1
#
_cell.length_a   1.000
_cell.length_b   1.000
_cell.length_c   1.000
_cell.angle_alpha   90.00
_cell.angle_beta   90.00
_cell.angle_gamma   90.00
#
_symmetry.space_group_name_H-M   'P 1'
#
loop_
_entity.id
_entity.type
_entity.pdbx_description
1 polymer ?
#
loop_
_entity_poly.entity_id
_entity_poly.type
_entity_poly.pdbx_seq_one_letter_code
_entity_poly.pdbx_strand_id
1 'polypeptide(L)'
;MKYWVAGITAVALLGGALAMGVATQSSDTIAPGLRIAGVDVGGLTSEQALAALGNRVADAPQVTVSAGKNTWTVSATKLGWRADAETSVQAALKITAERGVLERLQGMVGAAPEQDIPLTAAVDAAQARAALNTLTAGLNTAPRNASVYFDKASKRYAVKPGVTGVKVNVSGAVTAYVANPALTSLAVTVAEQAPQYTTEALNAHVKQGNALARPFTVKLGTTGRTGTLSALQVADLYWVRETGIVPDEKTLKAAFGRLTTFIDQPAQNARYALKGTQLVKVPEKAGVVTDRAAAYAIFRKSVLDAAQKSAVFPSRVDKPTLTVANLPAASQLQLISVGKSTYYGSSAARRTNVMNAAAKINGVVVPAGQDFSFLNALGGISEQNGFVGGLIISGGRTVDGLGGGVCQVSTTAFRALYQAGLPVVERHQHSYRVGYYEPQVGFEAAVYDPGLDLKLKNDTGAPILIKTVNNDAASTLTVEVWGIKPKRTVTVSPAVITARVAHPGPKYVVNPGLRPGTVRQVDWASDGYSLYITRTIKDTAGTRSDRVSTVYKPWQAVYETGPRS
;
A
#
# COMPACT_ATOMS: atom_id res chain seq x y z
N MET A 1 -65.61 18.94 107.44
CA MET A 1 -64.25 18.91 106.85
C MET A 1 -63.69 17.50 106.95
N LYS A 2 -64.13 16.55 106.09
CA LYS A 2 -63.64 15.14 106.08
C LYS A 2 -63.96 14.31 104.81
N TYR A 3 -64.43 14.91 103.70
CA TYR A 3 -64.79 14.16 102.46
C TYR A 3 -63.99 14.55 101.21
N TRP A 4 -63.05 15.50 101.29
CA TRP A 4 -62.29 15.98 100.12
C TRP A 4 -60.94 15.27 99.89
N VAL A 5 -60.44 14.49 100.86
CA VAL A 5 -59.13 13.82 100.76
C VAL A 5 -59.22 12.44 100.06
N ALA A 6 -60.41 11.80 100.04
CA ALA A 6 -60.59 10.50 99.40
C ALA A 6 -60.67 10.58 97.86
N GLY A 7 -61.22 11.66 97.30
CA GLY A 7 -61.37 11.83 95.84
C GLY A 7 -60.05 12.11 95.10
N ILE A 8 -59.13 12.85 95.73
CA ILE A 8 -57.83 13.19 95.14
C ILE A 8 -56.91 11.95 95.09
N THR A 9 -57.04 11.03 96.04
CA THR A 9 -56.23 9.80 96.09
C THR A 9 -56.68 8.78 95.03
N ALA A 10 -57.99 8.71 94.72
CA ALA A 10 -58.51 7.85 93.66
C ALA A 10 -58.11 8.36 92.25
N VAL A 11 -58.10 9.68 92.01
CA VAL A 11 -57.63 10.26 90.75
C VAL A 11 -56.11 10.14 90.58
N ALA A 12 -55.34 10.20 91.67
CA ALA A 12 -53.89 9.94 91.63
C ALA A 12 -53.54 8.46 91.42
N LEU A 13 -54.34 7.52 91.96
CA LEU A 13 -54.17 6.07 91.74
C LEU A 13 -54.67 5.63 90.35
N LEU A 14 -55.76 6.20 89.84
CA LEU A 14 -56.20 6.02 88.45
C LEU A 14 -55.21 6.68 87.47
N GLY A 15 -54.73 7.88 87.77
CA GLY A 15 -53.69 8.56 87.01
C GLY A 15 -52.35 7.84 87.04
N GLY A 16 -52.00 7.22 88.17
CA GLY A 16 -50.81 6.38 88.33
C GLY A 16 -50.92 5.02 87.61
N ALA A 17 -52.09 4.38 87.63
CA ALA A 17 -52.35 3.14 86.88
C ALA A 17 -52.46 3.39 85.36
N LEU A 18 -53.06 4.51 84.94
CA LEU A 18 -53.04 4.97 83.55
C LEU A 18 -51.62 5.36 83.11
N ALA A 19 -50.84 6.03 83.94
CA ALA A 19 -49.43 6.34 83.67
C ALA A 19 -48.53 5.08 83.63
N MET A 20 -48.81 4.06 84.45
CA MET A 20 -48.12 2.77 84.36
C MET A 20 -48.53 1.97 83.11
N GLY A 21 -49.80 2.03 82.69
CA GLY A 21 -50.24 1.48 81.40
C GLY A 21 -49.58 2.16 80.20
N VAL A 22 -49.33 3.47 80.29
CA VAL A 22 -48.55 4.27 79.32
C VAL A 22 -47.06 3.88 79.32
N ALA A 23 -46.52 3.41 80.46
CA ALA A 23 -45.14 2.95 80.56
C ALA A 23 -44.92 1.51 80.05
N THR A 24 -46.00 0.71 79.92
CA THR A 24 -45.94 -0.68 79.44
C THR A 24 -46.28 -0.84 77.96
N GLN A 25 -46.54 0.24 77.22
CA GLN A 25 -46.70 0.15 75.77
C GLN A 25 -45.36 -0.33 75.19
N SER A 26 -45.36 -1.55 74.64
CA SER A 26 -44.18 -2.15 74.02
C SER A 26 -43.55 -1.16 73.06
N SER A 27 -42.22 -1.05 73.08
CA SER A 27 -41.44 -0.08 72.29
C SER A 27 -41.55 -0.25 70.77
N ASP A 28 -42.40 -1.17 70.30
CA ASP A 28 -42.57 -1.58 68.91
C ASP A 28 -44.01 -1.37 68.38
N THR A 29 -44.88 -0.71 69.15
CA THR A 29 -46.26 -0.38 68.74
C THR A 29 -46.37 1.08 68.29
N ILE A 30 -46.91 1.31 67.09
CA ILE A 30 -47.07 2.66 66.51
C ILE A 30 -48.17 3.43 67.25
N ALA A 31 -47.97 4.72 67.50
CA ALA A 31 -48.91 5.56 68.23
C ALA A 31 -50.30 5.62 67.55
N PRO A 32 -51.41 5.57 68.32
CA PRO A 32 -52.76 5.76 67.78
C PRO A 32 -52.91 7.08 66.99
N GLY A 33 -53.67 7.05 65.90
CA GLY A 33 -53.88 8.20 65.01
C GLY A 33 -52.82 8.40 63.92
N LEU A 34 -51.80 7.54 63.82
CA LEU A 34 -50.85 7.56 62.70
C LEU A 34 -51.36 6.72 61.53
N ARG A 35 -51.31 7.32 60.34
CA ARG A 35 -51.63 6.66 59.07
C ARG A 35 -50.37 6.68 58.18
N ILE A 36 -50.21 5.68 57.33
CA ILE A 36 -49.18 5.67 56.27
C ILE A 36 -49.89 5.52 54.93
N ALA A 37 -49.77 6.53 54.06
CA ALA A 37 -50.48 6.63 52.78
C ALA A 37 -51.97 6.28 52.89
N GLY A 38 -52.64 6.82 53.92
CA GLY A 38 -54.06 6.62 54.19
C GLY A 38 -54.43 5.32 54.89
N VAL A 39 -53.49 4.38 55.10
CA VAL A 39 -53.70 3.16 55.88
C VAL A 39 -53.51 3.47 57.36
N ASP A 40 -54.51 3.19 58.19
CA ASP A 40 -54.38 3.32 59.64
C ASP A 40 -53.42 2.26 60.18
N VAL A 41 -52.31 2.73 60.74
CA VAL A 41 -51.27 1.88 61.35
C VAL A 41 -51.17 2.12 62.85
N GLY A 42 -52.00 3.01 63.41
CA GLY A 42 -52.02 3.32 64.83
C GLY A 42 -52.43 2.10 65.67
N GLY A 43 -51.64 1.78 66.69
CA GLY A 43 -51.85 0.62 67.55
C GLY A 43 -51.35 -0.71 66.97
N LEU A 44 -50.81 -0.73 65.74
CA LEU A 44 -50.16 -1.91 65.15
C LEU A 44 -48.70 -2.00 65.58
N THR A 45 -48.18 -3.22 65.67
CA THR A 45 -46.74 -3.48 65.73
C THR A 45 -46.09 -3.23 64.37
N SER A 46 -44.76 -3.06 64.32
CA SER A 46 -44.00 -2.91 63.08
C SER A 46 -44.30 -3.99 62.04
N GLU A 47 -44.37 -5.25 62.47
CA GLU A 47 -44.70 -6.40 61.60
C GLU A 47 -46.15 -6.35 61.08
N GLN A 48 -47.10 -5.99 61.95
CA GLN A 48 -48.50 -5.84 61.58
C GLN A 48 -48.74 -4.64 60.66
N ALA A 49 -48.02 -3.54 60.86
CA ALA A 49 -48.07 -2.36 60.00
C ALA A 49 -47.49 -2.65 58.60
N LEU A 50 -46.37 -3.38 58.52
CA LEU A 50 -45.83 -3.87 57.25
C LEU A 50 -46.80 -4.80 56.53
N ALA A 51 -47.45 -5.72 57.25
CA ALA A 51 -48.46 -6.62 56.68
C ALA A 51 -49.73 -5.87 56.23
N ALA A 52 -50.16 -4.84 56.98
CA ALA A 52 -51.33 -4.01 56.67
C ALA A 52 -51.08 -3.07 55.48
N LEU A 53 -49.85 -2.60 55.32
CA LEU A 53 -49.41 -1.87 54.13
C LEU A 53 -49.29 -2.81 52.91
N GLY A 54 -48.91 -4.07 53.14
CA GLY A 54 -48.97 -5.16 52.17
C GLY A 54 -48.38 -4.81 50.79
N ASN A 55 -49.00 -5.33 49.73
CA ASN A 55 -48.71 -4.95 48.34
C ASN A 55 -49.59 -3.76 47.87
N ARG A 56 -50.00 -2.82 48.73
CA ARG A 56 -50.64 -1.59 48.23
C ARG A 56 -49.60 -0.76 47.48
N VAL A 57 -49.50 -1.07 46.19
CA VAL A 57 -48.75 -0.32 45.19
C VAL A 57 -49.43 1.05 45.12
N ALA A 58 -48.87 2.06 45.78
CA ALA A 58 -49.13 3.43 45.34
C ALA A 58 -48.87 3.46 43.83
N ASP A 59 -49.84 3.96 43.05
CA ASP A 59 -49.75 3.94 41.59
C ASP A 59 -48.39 4.48 41.16
N ALA A 60 -47.55 3.58 40.66
CA ALA A 60 -46.17 3.92 40.40
C ALA A 60 -46.14 5.05 39.37
N PRO A 61 -45.50 6.20 39.69
CA PRO A 61 -45.58 7.37 38.85
C PRO A 61 -45.02 7.08 37.46
N GLN A 62 -45.51 7.81 36.47
CA GLN A 62 -44.90 7.79 35.15
C GLN A 62 -43.66 8.68 35.17
N VAL A 63 -42.55 8.16 34.65
CA VAL A 63 -41.28 8.88 34.55
C VAL A 63 -40.97 9.14 33.09
N THR A 64 -40.78 10.40 32.74
CA THR A 64 -40.33 10.83 31.41
C THR A 64 -38.81 10.79 31.35
N VAL A 65 -38.27 9.81 30.62
CA VAL A 65 -36.84 9.67 30.37
C VAL A 65 -36.49 10.38 29.06
N SER A 66 -35.52 11.30 29.09
CA SER A 66 -35.03 12.00 27.91
C SER A 66 -33.56 11.64 27.61
N ALA A 67 -33.24 11.40 26.35
CA ALA A 67 -31.87 11.15 25.88
C ALA A 67 -31.65 11.81 24.50
N GLY A 68 -30.99 12.96 24.50
CA GLY A 68 -30.85 13.79 23.30
C GLY A 68 -32.22 14.28 22.80
N LYS A 69 -32.60 13.90 21.58
CA LYS A 69 -33.91 14.23 20.98
C LYS A 69 -35.01 13.22 21.28
N ASN A 70 -34.69 12.11 21.94
CA ASN A 70 -35.63 11.03 22.20
C ASN A 70 -36.20 11.16 23.61
N THR A 71 -37.49 10.87 23.73
CA THR A 71 -38.22 10.91 24.98
C THR A 71 -39.12 9.69 25.08
N TRP A 72 -39.13 9.06 26.24
CA TRP A 72 -40.00 7.92 26.54
C TRP A 72 -40.67 8.12 27.88
N THR A 73 -41.91 7.68 27.98
CA THR A 73 -42.63 7.62 29.25
C THR A 73 -42.68 6.17 29.70
N VAL A 74 -42.12 5.88 30.87
CA VAL A 74 -42.06 4.53 31.45
C VAL A 74 -42.60 4.57 32.88
N SER A 75 -43.28 3.50 33.30
CA SER A 75 -43.68 3.37 34.71
C SER A 75 -42.43 3.29 35.59
N ALA A 76 -42.46 4.00 36.73
CA ALA A 76 -41.40 3.99 37.73
C ALA A 76 -41.00 2.57 38.16
N THR A 77 -41.94 1.62 38.22
CA THR A 77 -41.68 0.20 38.54
C THR A 77 -40.72 -0.47 37.57
N LYS A 78 -40.81 -0.15 36.27
CA LYS A 78 -39.87 -0.65 35.26
C LYS A 78 -38.45 -0.12 35.48
N LEU A 79 -38.32 1.04 36.11
CA LEU A 79 -37.05 1.65 36.50
C LEU A 79 -36.58 1.22 37.90
N GLY A 80 -37.15 0.16 38.48
CA GLY A 80 -36.73 -0.37 39.80
C GLY A 80 -37.31 0.37 40.99
N TRP A 81 -38.28 1.26 40.78
CA TRP A 81 -39.01 1.91 41.88
C TRP A 81 -39.88 0.90 42.63
N ARG A 82 -39.83 0.95 43.95
CA ARG A 82 -40.72 0.24 44.86
C ARG A 82 -41.11 1.14 46.01
N ALA A 83 -42.31 0.95 46.52
CA ALA A 83 -42.66 1.49 47.83
C ALA A 83 -41.73 0.86 48.89
N ASP A 84 -41.20 1.70 49.77
CA ASP A 84 -40.40 1.32 50.92
C ASP A 84 -41.23 1.52 52.19
N ALA A 85 -42.10 0.53 52.44
CA ALA A 85 -42.97 0.52 53.61
C ALA A 85 -42.17 0.44 54.93
N GLU A 86 -40.98 -0.17 54.91
CA GLU A 86 -40.13 -0.35 56.10
C GLU A 86 -39.59 0.99 56.59
N THR A 87 -39.05 1.82 55.69
CA THR A 87 -38.61 3.17 56.03
C THR A 87 -39.77 4.07 56.48
N SER A 88 -40.98 3.88 55.92
CA SER A 88 -42.17 4.63 56.34
C SER A 88 -42.68 4.22 57.73
N VAL A 89 -42.64 2.92 58.04
CA VAL A 89 -42.98 2.38 59.35
C VAL A 89 -41.96 2.82 60.41
N GLN A 90 -40.66 2.81 60.09
CA GLN A 90 -39.60 3.36 60.94
C GLN A 90 -39.82 4.86 61.23
N ALA A 91 -40.22 5.64 60.24
CA ALA A 91 -40.56 7.06 60.45
C ALA A 91 -41.79 7.23 61.37
N ALA A 92 -42.81 6.38 61.23
CA ALA A 92 -43.97 6.35 62.13
C ALA A 92 -43.59 5.97 63.58
N LEU A 93 -42.68 5.02 63.77
CA LEU A 93 -42.14 4.66 65.08
C LEU A 93 -41.30 5.78 65.69
N LYS A 94 -40.52 6.50 64.88
CA LYS A 94 -39.77 7.67 65.35
C LYS A 94 -40.72 8.78 65.84
N ILE A 95 -41.76 9.10 65.06
CA ILE A 95 -42.81 10.04 65.48
C ILE A 95 -43.49 9.55 66.75
N THR A 96 -43.73 8.24 66.87
CA THR A 96 -44.28 7.61 68.08
C THR A 96 -43.38 7.83 69.30
N ALA A 97 -42.06 7.66 69.15
CA ALA A 97 -41.10 7.87 70.22
C ALA A 97 -41.01 9.34 70.67
N GLU A 98 -41.22 10.28 69.75
CA GLU A 98 -41.16 11.73 69.98
C GLU A 98 -42.43 12.31 70.62
N ARG A 99 -43.56 11.57 70.64
CA ARG A 99 -44.82 12.04 71.27
C ARG A 99 -44.71 12.19 72.78
N GLY A 100 -45.21 13.31 73.31
CA GLY A 100 -45.24 13.63 74.73
C GLY A 100 -46.28 12.85 75.53
N VAL A 101 -46.20 12.87 76.87
CA VAL A 101 -47.07 12.10 77.78
C VAL A 101 -48.56 12.44 77.59
N LEU A 102 -48.89 13.71 77.32
CA LEU A 102 -50.27 14.17 77.10
C LEU A 102 -50.87 13.59 75.80
N GLU A 103 -50.08 13.54 74.73
CA GLU A 103 -50.49 13.03 73.41
C GLU A 103 -50.66 11.50 73.42
N ARG A 104 -49.85 10.79 74.22
CA ARG A 104 -50.00 9.35 74.46
C ARG A 104 -51.29 9.04 75.22
N LEU A 105 -51.63 9.83 76.24
CA LEU A 105 -52.89 9.71 76.98
C LEU A 105 -54.11 10.02 76.10
N GLN A 106 -54.03 11.04 75.24
CA GLN A 106 -55.09 11.35 74.26
C GLN A 106 -55.31 10.20 73.26
N GLY A 107 -54.24 9.51 72.86
CA GLY A 107 -54.33 8.31 72.01
C GLY A 107 -55.08 7.15 72.65
N MET A 108 -55.01 6.98 73.99
CA MET A 108 -55.70 5.89 74.69
C MET A 108 -57.22 6.09 74.79
N VAL A 109 -57.69 7.34 74.74
CA VAL A 109 -59.12 7.69 74.76
C VAL A 109 -59.71 7.94 73.36
N GLY A 110 -58.96 7.61 72.30
CA GLY A 110 -59.40 7.76 70.90
C GLY A 110 -59.45 9.21 70.41
N ALA A 111 -58.78 10.14 71.08
CA ALA A 111 -58.76 11.58 70.76
C ALA A 111 -57.42 12.06 70.20
N ALA A 112 -56.57 11.16 69.70
CA ALA A 112 -55.31 11.53 69.07
C ALA A 112 -55.55 12.22 67.71
N PRO A 113 -54.79 13.29 67.38
CA PRO A 113 -54.87 13.91 66.06
C PRO A 113 -54.40 12.92 64.98
N GLU A 114 -55.19 12.82 63.90
CA GLU A 114 -54.80 12.03 62.73
C GLU A 114 -53.62 12.70 62.01
N GLN A 115 -52.57 11.93 61.76
CA GLN A 115 -51.42 12.37 60.98
C GLN A 115 -51.05 11.28 59.97
N ASP A 116 -51.12 11.63 58.68
CA ASP A 116 -50.79 10.73 57.59
C ASP A 116 -49.35 10.95 57.11
N ILE A 117 -48.58 9.87 57.07
CA ILE A 117 -47.17 9.84 56.68
C ILE A 117 -47.10 9.35 55.23
N PRO A 118 -46.41 10.05 54.32
CA PRO A 118 -46.28 9.59 52.95
C PRO A 118 -45.48 8.30 52.88
N LEU A 119 -45.87 7.39 51.98
CA LEU A 119 -45.10 6.18 51.68
C LEU A 119 -43.79 6.56 50.98
N THR A 120 -42.68 6.34 51.66
CA THR A 120 -41.33 6.50 51.11
C THR A 120 -41.11 5.52 49.98
N ALA A 121 -40.34 5.92 48.97
CA ALA A 121 -39.99 5.08 47.84
C ALA A 121 -38.49 4.77 47.83
N ALA A 122 -38.14 3.59 47.34
CA ALA A 122 -36.77 3.18 47.07
C ALA A 122 -36.62 2.79 45.61
N VAL A 123 -35.41 2.93 45.06
CA VAL A 123 -35.08 2.53 43.69
C VAL A 123 -33.96 1.51 43.71
N ASP A 124 -34.17 0.37 43.06
CA ASP A 124 -33.11 -0.59 42.77
C ASP A 124 -32.21 -0.05 41.66
N ALA A 125 -30.96 0.28 42.02
CA ALA A 125 -29.99 0.88 41.10
C ALA A 125 -29.61 -0.05 39.92
N ALA A 126 -29.63 -1.37 40.12
CA ALA A 126 -29.28 -2.34 39.08
C ALA A 126 -30.43 -2.47 38.06
N GLN A 127 -31.67 -2.53 38.54
CA GLN A 127 -32.86 -2.57 37.70
C GLN A 127 -33.05 -1.24 36.95
N ALA A 128 -32.87 -0.10 37.60
CA ALA A 128 -32.87 1.23 36.96
C ALA A 128 -31.85 1.30 35.82
N ARG A 129 -30.62 0.82 36.07
CA ARG A 129 -29.54 0.79 35.08
C ARG A 129 -29.87 -0.13 33.91
N ALA A 130 -30.38 -1.34 34.17
CA ALA A 130 -30.76 -2.29 33.13
C ALA A 130 -31.90 -1.74 32.25
N ALA A 131 -32.90 -1.13 32.87
CA ALA A 131 -34.04 -0.52 32.17
C ALA A 131 -33.61 0.66 31.30
N LEU A 132 -32.80 1.59 31.84
CA LEU A 132 -32.28 2.73 31.06
C LEU A 132 -31.34 2.29 29.93
N ASN A 133 -30.51 1.27 30.15
CA ASN A 133 -29.67 0.70 29.09
C ASN A 133 -30.51 0.08 27.97
N THR A 134 -31.57 -0.65 28.33
CA THR A 134 -32.49 -1.26 27.35
C THR A 134 -33.23 -0.19 26.55
N LEU A 135 -33.74 0.83 27.24
CA LEU A 135 -34.48 1.93 26.62
C LEU A 135 -33.62 2.74 25.65
N THR A 136 -32.35 2.93 25.97
CA THR A 136 -31.41 3.73 25.18
C THR A 136 -30.52 2.91 24.25
N ALA A 137 -30.72 1.59 24.17
CA ALA A 137 -29.86 0.68 23.40
C ALA A 137 -29.73 1.11 21.93
N GLY A 138 -30.84 1.52 21.31
CA GLY A 138 -30.88 1.95 19.91
C GLY A 138 -30.18 3.29 19.60
N LEU A 139 -29.73 4.03 20.62
CA LEU A 139 -29.04 5.30 20.44
C LEU A 139 -27.52 5.15 20.33
N ASN A 140 -26.95 4.05 20.83
CA ASN A 140 -25.51 3.84 20.78
C ASN A 140 -25.09 3.52 19.34
N THR A 141 -24.23 4.37 18.78
CA THR A 141 -23.67 4.19 17.44
C THR A 141 -22.16 4.32 17.50
N ALA A 142 -21.44 3.35 16.94
CA ALA A 142 -19.99 3.43 16.87
C ALA A 142 -19.55 4.48 15.83
N PRO A 143 -18.53 5.30 16.12
CA PRO A 143 -18.00 6.24 15.14
C PRO A 143 -17.37 5.49 13.95
N ARG A 144 -17.47 6.09 12.76
CA ARG A 144 -16.82 5.58 11.54
C ARG A 144 -15.80 6.59 11.04
N ASN A 145 -14.56 6.14 10.87
CA ASN A 145 -13.49 6.97 10.34
C ASN A 145 -13.80 7.51 8.94
N ALA A 146 -13.38 8.75 8.70
CA ALA A 146 -13.20 9.27 7.35
C ALA A 146 -12.02 8.54 6.68
N SER A 147 -11.98 8.53 5.35
CA SER A 147 -10.89 7.91 4.59
C SER A 147 -10.48 8.75 3.40
N VAL A 148 -9.20 8.77 3.08
CA VAL A 148 -8.68 9.43 1.87
C VAL A 148 -8.75 8.48 0.67
N TYR A 149 -9.07 9.00 -0.51
CA TYR A 149 -8.97 8.26 -1.77
C TYR A 149 -8.50 9.18 -2.91
N PHE A 150 -8.01 8.58 -3.99
CA PHE A 150 -7.70 9.30 -5.23
C PHE A 150 -8.86 9.14 -6.21
N ASP A 151 -9.51 10.25 -6.56
CA ASP A 151 -10.57 10.28 -7.56
C ASP A 151 -9.95 10.28 -8.97
N LYS A 152 -10.20 9.20 -9.72
CA LYS A 152 -9.68 9.02 -11.08
C LYS A 152 -10.31 9.98 -12.09
N ALA A 153 -11.52 10.46 -11.86
CA ALA A 153 -12.21 11.37 -12.77
C ALA A 153 -11.64 12.79 -12.65
N SER A 154 -11.58 13.33 -11.43
CA SER A 154 -11.01 14.65 -11.18
C SER A 154 -9.48 14.67 -11.08
N LYS A 155 -8.83 13.49 -11.01
CA LYS A 155 -7.38 13.32 -10.87
C LYS A 155 -6.83 14.01 -9.62
N ARG A 156 -7.58 13.95 -8.53
CA ARG A 156 -7.28 14.61 -7.26
C ARG A 156 -7.59 13.70 -6.08
N TYR A 157 -6.90 13.93 -4.97
CA TYR A 157 -7.25 13.33 -3.70
C TYR A 157 -8.55 13.95 -3.17
N ALA A 158 -9.36 13.13 -2.51
CA ALA A 158 -10.63 13.50 -1.89
C ALA A 158 -10.84 12.71 -0.59
N VAL A 159 -11.77 13.18 0.25
CA VAL A 159 -12.13 12.54 1.52
C VAL A 159 -13.51 11.92 1.39
N LYS A 160 -13.64 10.65 1.77
CA LYS A 160 -14.93 10.04 2.08
C LYS A 160 -15.28 10.40 3.53
N PRO A 161 -16.39 11.12 3.78
CA PRO A 161 -16.70 11.61 5.12
C PRO A 161 -16.87 10.50 6.16
N GLY A 162 -16.36 10.76 7.36
CA GLY A 162 -16.60 9.95 8.55
C GLY A 162 -17.98 10.20 9.14
N VAL A 163 -18.36 9.42 10.14
CA VAL A 163 -19.61 9.58 10.90
C VAL A 163 -19.27 9.62 12.38
N THR A 164 -19.75 10.67 13.06
CA THR A 164 -19.68 10.81 14.52
C THR A 164 -20.56 9.75 15.17
N GLY A 165 -19.98 9.01 16.12
CA GLY A 165 -20.70 8.05 16.92
C GLY A 165 -21.39 8.70 18.12
N VAL A 166 -22.21 7.93 18.81
CA VAL A 166 -22.96 8.37 19.98
C VAL A 166 -22.82 7.32 21.07
N LYS A 167 -22.45 7.77 22.27
CA LYS A 167 -22.40 6.93 23.47
C LYS A 167 -23.33 7.48 24.55
N VAL A 168 -24.24 6.64 25.01
CA VAL A 168 -25.16 6.96 26.09
C VAL A 168 -24.52 6.62 27.45
N ASN A 169 -24.68 7.50 28.43
CA ASN A 169 -24.27 7.26 29.81
C ASN A 169 -25.47 7.38 30.76
N VAL A 170 -25.95 6.23 31.24
CA VAL A 170 -27.07 6.14 32.17
C VAL A 170 -26.68 6.37 33.63
N SER A 171 -25.39 6.39 33.96
CA SER A 171 -24.94 6.37 35.37
C SER A 171 -25.38 7.62 36.14
N GLY A 172 -25.36 8.79 35.50
CA GLY A 172 -25.85 10.03 36.10
C GLY A 172 -27.35 9.98 36.38
N ALA A 173 -28.14 9.49 35.42
CA ALA A 173 -29.59 9.34 35.56
C ALA A 173 -29.97 8.33 36.67
N VAL A 174 -29.26 7.20 36.74
CA VAL A 174 -29.44 6.20 37.81
C VAL A 174 -29.14 6.81 39.18
N THR A 175 -28.01 7.52 39.29
CA THR A 175 -27.60 8.15 40.56
C THR A 175 -28.62 9.19 41.02
N ALA A 176 -29.10 10.03 40.09
CA ALA A 176 -30.13 11.02 40.37
C ALA A 176 -31.46 10.38 40.80
N TYR A 177 -31.86 9.28 40.16
CA TYR A 177 -33.12 8.60 40.47
C TYR A 177 -33.09 7.84 41.80
N VAL A 178 -31.95 7.24 42.15
CA VAL A 178 -31.76 6.60 43.46
C VAL A 178 -31.73 7.64 44.58
N ALA A 179 -31.08 8.78 44.36
CA ALA A 179 -31.04 9.87 45.33
C ALA A 179 -32.40 10.57 45.53
N ASN A 180 -33.24 10.60 44.49
CA ASN A 180 -34.59 11.16 44.56
C ASN A 180 -35.60 10.29 43.78
N PRO A 181 -36.20 9.28 44.45
CA PRO A 181 -37.21 8.39 43.88
C PRO A 181 -38.53 9.06 43.47
N ALA A 182 -38.75 10.33 43.81
CA ALA A 182 -39.93 11.11 43.44
C ALA A 182 -39.80 11.82 42.08
N LEU A 183 -38.64 11.71 41.40
CA LEU A 183 -38.43 12.34 40.10
C LEU A 183 -39.38 11.78 39.04
N THR A 184 -40.12 12.67 38.39
CA THR A 184 -40.98 12.37 37.24
C THR A 184 -40.28 12.60 35.90
N SER A 185 -39.05 13.11 35.91
CA SER A 185 -38.21 13.27 34.72
C SER A 185 -36.76 12.87 34.99
N LEU A 186 -36.18 12.11 34.06
CA LEU A 186 -34.79 11.67 34.10
C LEU A 186 -34.08 12.00 32.79
N ALA A 187 -33.06 12.85 32.87
CA ALA A 187 -32.20 13.15 31.74
C ALA A 187 -31.02 12.17 31.69
N VAL A 188 -30.92 11.43 30.60
CA VAL A 188 -29.79 10.55 30.29
C VAL A 188 -28.80 11.30 29.40
N THR A 189 -27.54 11.36 29.84
CA THR A 189 -26.49 12.05 29.09
C THR A 189 -26.13 11.27 27.82
N VAL A 190 -26.10 11.98 26.70
CA VAL A 190 -25.67 11.47 25.40
C VAL A 190 -24.40 12.23 25.00
N ALA A 191 -23.30 11.52 24.80
CA ALA A 191 -22.02 12.09 24.42
C ALA A 191 -21.67 11.69 22.98
N GLU A 192 -21.23 12.67 22.18
CA GLU A 192 -20.66 12.40 20.87
C GLU A 192 -19.31 11.70 21.00
N GLN A 193 -19.06 10.75 20.12
CA GLN A 193 -17.77 10.08 19.98
C GLN A 193 -17.20 10.43 18.62
N ALA A 194 -16.16 11.26 18.61
CA ALA A 194 -15.45 11.57 17.37
C ALA A 194 -14.77 10.30 16.82
N PRO A 195 -14.76 10.11 15.49
CA PRO A 195 -13.91 9.10 14.89
C PRO A 195 -12.44 9.42 15.11
N GLN A 196 -11.59 8.39 15.09
CA GLN A 196 -10.13 8.56 15.18
C GLN A 196 -9.60 9.45 14.05
N TYR A 197 -10.18 9.34 12.86
CA TYR A 197 -9.88 10.21 11.72
C TYR A 197 -11.14 10.97 11.29
N THR A 198 -11.13 12.28 11.53
CA THR A 198 -12.23 13.18 11.18
C THR A 198 -12.11 13.67 9.73
N THR A 199 -13.25 14.02 9.12
CA THR A 199 -13.28 14.58 7.76
C THR A 199 -12.44 15.85 7.65
N GLU A 200 -12.49 16.71 8.67
CA GLU A 200 -11.75 17.97 8.71
C GLU A 200 -10.22 17.75 8.74
N ALA A 201 -9.74 16.83 9.59
CA ALA A 201 -8.32 16.51 9.67
C ALA A 201 -7.79 15.97 8.33
N LEU A 202 -8.55 15.09 7.67
CA LEU A 202 -8.14 14.53 6.38
C LEU A 202 -8.22 15.55 5.23
N ASN A 203 -9.13 16.52 5.30
CA ASN A 203 -9.19 17.60 4.30
C ASN A 203 -7.90 18.43 4.26
N ALA A 204 -7.23 18.63 5.40
CA ALA A 204 -5.93 19.31 5.45
C ALA A 204 -4.87 18.52 4.65
N HIS A 205 -4.78 17.20 4.85
CA HIS A 205 -3.86 16.34 4.12
C HIS A 205 -4.19 16.29 2.62
N VAL A 206 -5.47 16.18 2.27
CA VAL A 206 -5.93 16.21 0.87
C VAL A 206 -5.59 17.55 0.19
N LYS A 207 -5.77 18.68 0.88
CA LYS A 207 -5.38 19.99 0.37
C LYS A 207 -3.88 20.06 0.10
N GLN A 208 -3.05 19.61 1.05
CA GLN A 208 -1.60 19.56 0.88
C GLN A 208 -1.19 18.65 -0.28
N GLY A 209 -1.76 17.44 -0.35
CA GLY A 209 -1.49 16.49 -1.43
C GLY A 209 -1.90 17.02 -2.79
N ASN A 210 -3.06 17.68 -2.91
CA ASN A 210 -3.48 18.29 -4.17
C ASN A 210 -2.64 19.51 -4.57
N ALA A 211 -2.11 20.26 -3.60
CA ALA A 211 -1.15 21.34 -3.88
C ALA A 211 0.18 20.81 -4.40
N LEU A 212 0.59 19.60 -3.98
CA LEU A 212 1.80 18.96 -4.48
C LEU A 212 1.68 18.49 -5.92
N ALA A 213 0.48 18.08 -6.38
CA ALA A 213 0.22 17.59 -7.74
C ALA A 213 0.25 18.73 -8.78
N ARG A 214 1.46 19.18 -9.13
CA ARG A 214 1.73 20.30 -10.07
C ARG A 214 2.91 19.98 -10.98
N PRO A 215 3.04 20.63 -12.15
CA PRO A 215 4.23 20.46 -12.98
C PRO A 215 5.51 20.84 -12.21
N PHE A 216 6.55 20.03 -12.35
CA PHE A 216 7.83 20.25 -11.67
C PHE A 216 8.99 20.16 -12.66
N THR A 217 9.84 21.19 -12.70
CA THR A 217 10.94 21.28 -13.69
C THR A 217 12.30 21.16 -13.03
N VAL A 218 13.15 20.28 -13.53
CA VAL A 218 14.54 20.17 -13.09
C VAL A 218 15.48 20.73 -14.15
N LYS A 219 16.56 21.38 -13.74
CA LYS A 219 17.63 21.88 -14.61
C LYS A 219 18.96 21.25 -14.20
N LEU A 220 19.80 20.85 -15.15
CA LEU A 220 21.13 20.31 -14.86
C LEU A 220 22.15 21.45 -14.74
N GLY A 221 22.57 21.77 -13.51
CA GLY A 221 23.54 22.84 -13.23
C GLY A 221 23.20 24.15 -13.95
N THR A 222 24.20 24.74 -14.61
CA THR A 222 24.07 25.93 -15.48
C THR A 222 23.81 25.58 -16.94
N THR A 223 23.60 24.30 -17.27
CA THR A 223 23.31 23.89 -18.64
C THR A 223 21.90 24.30 -19.06
N GLY A 224 21.64 24.38 -20.37
CA GLY A 224 20.28 24.56 -20.91
C GLY A 224 19.40 23.30 -20.83
N ARG A 225 19.88 22.19 -20.24
CA ARG A 225 19.15 20.92 -20.19
C ARG A 225 18.13 20.94 -19.07
N THR A 226 16.88 20.67 -19.43
CA THR A 226 15.76 20.64 -18.50
C THR A 226 14.97 19.35 -18.66
N GLY A 227 14.39 18.87 -17.56
CA GLY A 227 13.46 17.75 -17.54
C GLY A 227 12.22 18.15 -16.77
N THR A 228 11.05 17.66 -17.16
CA THR A 228 9.78 18.04 -16.53
C THR A 228 9.00 16.82 -16.11
N LEU A 229 8.31 16.95 -14.98
CA LEU A 229 7.26 16.04 -14.55
C LEU A 229 5.92 16.78 -14.67
N SER A 230 4.91 16.11 -15.23
CA SER A 230 3.53 16.59 -15.19
C SER A 230 2.96 16.54 -13.78
N ALA A 231 1.84 17.22 -13.55
CA ALA A 231 1.13 17.18 -12.27
C ALA A 231 0.79 15.75 -11.81
N LEU A 232 0.36 14.89 -12.73
CA LEU A 232 0.06 13.49 -12.44
C LEU A 232 1.33 12.69 -12.09
N GLN A 233 2.41 12.90 -12.84
CA GLN A 233 3.68 12.24 -12.54
C GLN A 233 4.25 12.65 -11.18
N VAL A 234 3.95 13.87 -10.70
CA VAL A 234 4.27 14.30 -9.33
C VAL A 234 3.33 13.67 -8.32
N ALA A 235 2.03 13.56 -8.62
CA ALA A 235 1.06 12.89 -7.76
C ALA A 235 1.38 11.40 -7.53
N ASP A 236 2.04 10.75 -8.49
CA ASP A 236 2.53 9.36 -8.36
C ASP A 236 3.73 9.19 -7.39
N LEU A 237 4.33 10.30 -6.91
CA LEU A 237 5.54 10.26 -6.06
C LEU A 237 5.24 10.14 -4.57
N TYR A 238 3.98 10.23 -4.17
CA TYR A 238 3.55 10.17 -2.77
C TYR A 238 2.11 9.68 -2.66
N TRP A 239 1.78 9.23 -1.45
CA TRP A 239 0.43 8.88 -1.04
C TRP A 239 -0.09 9.91 -0.06
N VAL A 240 -1.35 10.33 -0.21
CA VAL A 240 -2.06 11.02 0.86
C VAL A 240 -2.74 9.96 1.71
N ARG A 241 -2.37 9.89 2.99
CA ARG A 241 -2.91 8.93 3.97
C ARG A 241 -3.50 9.66 5.16
N GLU A 242 -4.12 8.88 6.04
CA GLU A 242 -4.66 9.36 7.31
C GLU A 242 -3.58 9.99 8.19
N THR A 243 -2.34 9.52 8.08
CA THR A 243 -1.18 10.03 8.82
C THR A 243 -0.44 11.19 8.13
N GLY A 244 -0.90 11.63 6.95
CA GLY A 244 -0.29 12.72 6.19
C GLY A 244 0.25 12.31 4.82
N ILE A 245 1.18 13.11 4.30
CA ILE A 245 1.85 12.84 3.01
C ILE A 245 2.96 11.82 3.23
N VAL A 246 2.85 10.66 2.57
CA VAL A 246 3.83 9.58 2.64
C VAL A 246 4.55 9.44 1.30
N PRO A 247 5.85 9.76 1.21
CA PRO A 247 6.62 9.60 -0.02
C PRO A 247 6.68 8.15 -0.48
N ASP A 248 6.60 7.92 -1.79
CA ASP A 248 6.85 6.62 -2.40
C ASP A 248 8.28 6.60 -2.96
N GLU A 249 9.20 6.03 -2.17
CA GLU A 249 10.64 6.02 -2.50
C GLU A 249 10.95 5.29 -3.81
N LYS A 250 10.13 4.29 -4.18
CA LYS A 250 10.32 3.54 -5.43
C LYS A 250 9.99 4.41 -6.62
N THR A 251 8.84 5.10 -6.60
CA THR A 251 8.42 5.96 -7.71
C THR A 251 9.28 7.23 -7.77
N LEU A 252 9.69 7.79 -6.63
CA LEU A 252 10.67 8.88 -6.55
C LEU A 252 11.99 8.53 -7.25
N LYS A 253 12.59 7.38 -6.93
CA LYS A 253 13.84 6.93 -7.56
C LYS A 253 13.67 6.67 -9.05
N ALA A 254 12.55 6.09 -9.47
CA ALA A 254 12.26 5.84 -10.87
C ALA A 254 12.05 7.15 -11.67
N ALA A 255 11.32 8.11 -11.11
CA ALA A 255 11.15 9.43 -11.70
C ALA A 255 12.49 10.18 -11.80
N PHE A 256 13.28 10.19 -10.72
CA PHE A 256 14.62 10.75 -10.72
C PHE A 256 15.52 10.11 -11.78
N GLY A 257 15.53 8.77 -11.86
CA GLY A 257 16.25 8.02 -12.89
C GLY A 257 15.91 8.51 -14.30
N ARG A 258 14.61 8.53 -14.64
CA ARG A 258 14.12 9.02 -15.95
C ARG A 258 14.53 10.46 -16.24
N LEU A 259 14.40 11.35 -15.26
CA LEU A 259 14.82 12.75 -15.40
C LEU A 259 16.33 12.84 -15.68
N THR A 260 17.15 12.15 -14.91
CA THR A 260 18.62 12.15 -15.10
C THR A 260 19.02 11.58 -16.44
N THR A 261 18.42 10.48 -16.90
CA THR A 261 18.67 9.92 -18.24
C THR A 261 18.38 10.93 -19.35
N PHE A 262 17.38 11.80 -19.17
CA PHE A 262 17.06 12.82 -20.15
C PHE A 262 18.01 14.02 -20.11
N ILE A 263 18.33 14.54 -18.92
CA ILE A 263 19.10 15.78 -18.79
C ILE A 263 20.61 15.57 -18.86
N ASP A 264 21.10 14.39 -18.46
CA ASP A 264 22.53 14.07 -18.44
C ASP A 264 23.12 14.06 -19.86
N GLN A 265 24.34 14.58 -19.96
CA GLN A 265 25.14 14.57 -21.18
C GLN A 265 26.42 13.79 -20.88
N PRO A 266 26.43 12.45 -21.04
CA PRO A 266 27.63 11.66 -20.78
C PRO A 266 28.78 12.04 -21.72
N ALA A 267 30.00 11.78 -21.29
CA ALA A 267 31.19 12.02 -22.08
C ALA A 267 31.17 11.21 -23.37
N GLN A 268 31.70 11.79 -24.45
CA GLN A 268 31.91 11.09 -25.71
C GLN A 268 33.37 10.69 -25.80
N ASN A 269 33.64 9.40 -25.85
CA ASN A 269 34.97 8.89 -26.09
C ASN A 269 35.46 9.22 -27.49
N ALA A 270 36.79 9.33 -27.63
CA ALA A 270 37.44 9.38 -28.92
C ALA A 270 37.09 8.14 -29.73
N ARG A 271 36.88 8.32 -31.03
CA ARG A 271 36.48 7.22 -31.93
C ARG A 271 37.07 7.41 -33.31
N TYR A 272 36.82 6.45 -34.19
CA TYR A 272 37.07 6.62 -35.61
C TYR A 272 35.76 6.93 -36.34
N ALA A 273 35.82 7.77 -37.37
CA ALA A 273 34.72 8.01 -38.29
C ALA A 273 35.24 7.95 -39.73
N LEU A 274 34.37 7.59 -40.67
CA LEU A 274 34.69 7.66 -42.10
C LEU A 274 34.56 9.11 -42.58
N LYS A 275 35.60 9.60 -43.25
CA LYS A 275 35.57 10.83 -44.07
C LYS A 275 35.80 10.40 -45.52
N GLY A 276 34.70 10.23 -46.26
CA GLY A 276 34.73 9.49 -47.53
C GLY A 276 35.04 8.01 -47.28
N THR A 277 36.13 7.51 -47.86
CA THR A 277 36.60 6.12 -47.66
C THR A 277 37.66 5.98 -46.57
N GLN A 278 38.18 7.09 -46.04
CA GLN A 278 39.28 7.07 -45.05
C GLN A 278 38.75 7.12 -43.62
N LEU A 279 39.32 6.31 -42.74
CA LEU A 279 39.10 6.40 -41.29
C LEU A 279 39.90 7.57 -40.72
N VAL A 280 39.22 8.47 -40.02
CA VAL A 280 39.83 9.61 -39.30
C VAL A 280 39.51 9.53 -37.81
N LYS A 281 40.42 10.01 -36.97
CA LYS A 281 40.18 10.12 -35.53
C LYS A 281 39.23 11.28 -35.24
N VAL A 282 38.24 11.04 -34.39
CA VAL A 282 37.32 12.04 -33.86
C VAL A 282 37.67 12.27 -32.40
N PRO A 283 37.92 13.52 -31.98
CA PRO A 283 38.27 13.82 -30.61
C PRO A 283 37.14 13.54 -29.62
N GLU A 284 37.56 13.11 -28.44
CA GLU A 284 36.70 12.98 -27.28
C GLU A 284 36.10 14.33 -26.87
N LYS A 285 34.97 14.28 -26.17
CA LYS A 285 34.31 15.45 -25.59
C LYS A 285 33.89 15.14 -24.17
N ALA A 286 34.28 15.99 -23.23
CA ALA A 286 33.79 15.90 -21.86
C ALA A 286 32.27 16.08 -21.82
N GLY A 287 31.63 15.34 -20.92
CA GLY A 287 30.21 15.42 -20.63
C GLY A 287 29.94 16.25 -19.38
N VAL A 288 28.66 16.54 -19.16
CA VAL A 288 28.13 17.12 -17.93
C VAL A 288 26.97 16.25 -17.48
N VAL A 289 27.11 15.64 -16.31
CA VAL A 289 26.12 14.69 -15.77
C VAL A 289 25.69 15.10 -14.38
N THR A 290 24.53 14.64 -13.95
CA THR A 290 23.98 14.89 -12.63
C THR A 290 24.90 14.30 -11.56
N ASP A 291 25.20 15.09 -10.52
CA ASP A 291 25.70 14.55 -9.27
C ASP A 291 24.55 13.84 -8.54
N ARG A 292 24.42 12.54 -8.83
CA ARG A 292 23.22 11.75 -8.50
C ARG A 292 22.82 11.82 -7.03
N ALA A 293 23.76 11.73 -6.10
CA ALA A 293 23.45 11.70 -4.67
C ALA A 293 22.94 13.06 -4.18
N ALA A 294 23.68 14.14 -4.47
CA ALA A 294 23.30 15.50 -4.10
C ALA A 294 21.99 15.93 -4.78
N ALA A 295 21.85 15.63 -6.08
CA ALA A 295 20.66 15.97 -6.85
C ALA A 295 19.42 15.20 -6.37
N TYR A 296 19.54 13.93 -5.98
CA TYR A 296 18.40 13.17 -5.47
C TYR A 296 17.90 13.73 -4.14
N ALA A 297 18.80 14.14 -3.24
CA ALA A 297 18.42 14.78 -1.99
C ALA A 297 17.64 16.10 -2.24
N ILE A 298 18.11 16.92 -3.19
CA ILE A 298 17.43 18.15 -3.61
C ILE A 298 16.08 17.83 -4.25
N PHE A 299 16.02 16.87 -5.18
CA PHE A 299 14.80 16.45 -5.86
C PHE A 299 13.74 16.01 -4.85
N ARG A 300 14.09 15.09 -3.95
CA ARG A 300 13.18 14.54 -2.95
C ARG A 300 12.59 15.64 -2.06
N LYS A 301 13.42 16.58 -1.61
CA LYS A 301 12.98 17.71 -0.78
C LYS A 301 12.09 18.68 -1.56
N SER A 302 12.52 19.11 -2.74
CA SER A 302 11.85 20.18 -3.50
C SER A 302 10.55 19.73 -4.17
N VAL A 303 10.47 18.48 -4.65
CA VAL A 303 9.24 17.98 -5.27
C VAL A 303 8.09 17.85 -4.26
N LEU A 304 8.43 17.58 -3.00
CA LEU A 304 7.52 17.48 -1.86
C LEU A 304 7.29 18.81 -1.11
N ASP A 305 7.83 19.92 -1.62
CA ASP A 305 7.57 21.27 -1.10
C ASP A 305 6.69 22.04 -2.09
N ALA A 306 5.40 22.21 -1.76
CA ALA A 306 4.41 22.85 -2.64
C ALA A 306 4.79 24.27 -3.11
N ALA A 307 5.66 24.98 -2.38
CA ALA A 307 6.14 26.31 -2.77
C ALA A 307 7.15 26.27 -3.93
N GLN A 308 7.89 25.16 -4.09
CA GLN A 308 8.85 24.99 -5.17
C GLN A 308 8.16 24.51 -6.43
N LYS A 309 8.56 24.98 -7.62
CA LYS A 309 8.10 24.42 -8.91
C LYS A 309 9.26 23.89 -9.76
N SER A 310 10.47 24.06 -9.25
CA SER A 310 11.66 23.64 -9.92
C SER A 310 12.80 23.34 -8.94
N ALA A 311 13.80 22.64 -9.46
CA ALA A 311 15.06 22.43 -8.76
C ALA A 311 16.23 22.49 -9.75
N VAL A 312 17.38 22.95 -9.26
CA VAL A 312 18.65 22.83 -9.99
C VAL A 312 19.37 21.61 -9.43
N PHE A 313 19.65 20.64 -10.31
CA PHE A 313 20.44 19.47 -9.98
C PHE A 313 21.92 19.83 -10.08
N PRO A 314 22.70 19.64 -9.02
CA PRO A 314 24.15 19.76 -9.10
C PRO A 314 24.68 18.84 -10.18
N SER A 315 25.67 19.33 -10.92
CA SER A 315 26.31 18.58 -12.00
C SER A 315 27.79 18.37 -11.69
N ARG A 316 28.37 17.38 -12.36
CA ARG A 316 29.80 17.14 -12.41
C ARG A 316 30.24 16.91 -13.84
N VAL A 317 31.51 17.18 -14.10
CA VAL A 317 32.13 16.85 -15.38
C VAL A 317 32.28 15.33 -15.48
N ASP A 318 31.75 14.75 -16.55
CA ASP A 318 32.01 13.38 -16.93
C ASP A 318 33.21 13.37 -17.89
N LYS A 319 34.26 12.64 -17.55
CA LYS A 319 35.50 12.62 -18.35
C LYS A 319 35.46 11.43 -19.30
N PRO A 320 35.88 11.62 -20.57
CA PRO A 320 36.00 10.51 -21.50
C PRO A 320 37.04 9.52 -20.97
N THR A 321 36.74 8.24 -21.11
CA THR A 321 37.64 7.15 -20.73
C THR A 321 38.64 6.80 -21.84
N LEU A 322 38.44 7.34 -23.04
CA LEU A 322 39.34 7.16 -24.18
C LEU A 322 39.56 8.48 -24.93
N THR A 323 40.83 8.82 -25.15
CA THR A 323 41.27 10.04 -25.84
C THR A 323 41.91 9.75 -27.20
N VAL A 324 42.05 10.75 -28.06
CA VAL A 324 42.74 10.65 -29.37
C VAL A 324 44.17 10.14 -29.24
N ALA A 325 44.84 10.49 -28.14
CA ALA A 325 46.20 10.06 -27.84
C ALA A 325 46.27 8.55 -27.57
N ASN A 326 45.20 7.94 -27.07
CA ASN A 326 45.13 6.50 -26.85
C ASN A 326 44.85 5.71 -28.14
N LEU A 327 44.34 6.37 -29.19
CA LEU A 327 43.98 5.72 -30.44
C LEU A 327 45.23 5.51 -31.34
N PRO A 328 45.45 4.32 -31.91
CA PRO A 328 46.42 4.13 -32.99
C PRO A 328 46.13 5.02 -34.21
N ALA A 329 47.14 5.31 -35.04
CA ALA A 329 46.90 5.96 -36.32
C ALA A 329 46.01 5.08 -37.20
N ALA A 330 45.06 5.67 -37.94
CA ALA A 330 44.12 4.90 -38.75
C ALA A 330 44.83 4.02 -39.79
N SER A 331 45.99 4.44 -40.29
CA SER A 331 46.85 3.68 -41.20
C SER A 331 47.47 2.41 -40.59
N GLN A 332 47.49 2.31 -39.26
CA GLN A 332 48.00 1.12 -38.55
C GLN A 332 46.90 0.08 -38.30
N LEU A 333 45.63 0.44 -38.50
CA LEU A 333 44.52 -0.47 -38.27
C LEU A 333 44.45 -1.53 -39.38
N GLN A 334 44.40 -2.78 -38.97
CA GLN A 334 44.24 -3.93 -39.84
C GLN A 334 42.98 -4.70 -39.46
N LEU A 335 42.38 -5.39 -40.43
CA LEU A 335 41.27 -6.30 -40.18
C LEU A 335 41.76 -7.52 -39.39
N ILE A 336 41.18 -7.72 -38.21
CA ILE A 336 41.48 -8.83 -37.30
C ILE A 336 40.56 -10.02 -37.61
N SER A 337 39.25 -9.78 -37.66
CA SER A 337 38.24 -10.81 -37.89
C SER A 337 36.94 -10.23 -38.48
N VAL A 338 36.09 -11.13 -38.97
CA VAL A 338 34.80 -10.80 -39.59
C VAL A 338 33.74 -11.81 -39.15
N GLY A 339 32.64 -11.32 -38.59
CA GLY A 339 31.41 -12.08 -38.38
C GLY A 339 30.38 -11.72 -39.45
N LYS A 340 29.61 -12.73 -39.91
CA LYS A 340 28.57 -12.55 -40.93
C LYS A 340 27.27 -13.22 -40.53
N SER A 341 26.15 -12.63 -40.93
CA SER A 341 24.82 -13.24 -40.91
C SER A 341 23.95 -12.75 -42.06
N THR A 342 22.85 -13.45 -42.31
CA THR A 342 21.80 -13.05 -43.25
C THR A 342 20.47 -12.90 -42.53
N TYR A 343 19.69 -11.90 -42.90
CA TYR A 343 18.32 -11.68 -42.45
C TYR A 343 17.34 -11.80 -43.62
N TYR A 344 17.70 -12.57 -44.64
CA TYR A 344 16.80 -12.91 -45.75
C TYR A 344 15.44 -13.42 -45.22
N GLY A 345 14.36 -13.02 -45.87
CA GLY A 345 12.99 -13.31 -45.43
C GLY A 345 12.51 -12.51 -44.20
N SER A 346 13.31 -11.61 -43.64
CA SER A 346 12.87 -10.76 -42.52
C SER A 346 11.84 -9.72 -42.96
N SER A 347 10.87 -9.47 -42.08
CA SER A 347 9.89 -8.40 -42.23
C SER A 347 10.56 -7.02 -42.26
N ALA A 348 9.85 -6.02 -42.80
CA ALA A 348 10.33 -4.64 -42.85
C ALA A 348 10.72 -4.11 -41.46
N ALA A 349 9.88 -4.34 -40.44
CA ALA A 349 10.17 -3.93 -39.07
C ALA A 349 11.47 -4.54 -38.52
N ARG A 350 11.71 -5.84 -38.78
CA ARG A 350 12.94 -6.52 -38.37
C ARG A 350 14.17 -5.95 -39.09
N ARG A 351 14.06 -5.62 -40.38
CA ARG A 351 15.14 -4.97 -41.16
C ARG A 351 15.48 -3.60 -40.60
N THR A 352 14.47 -2.78 -40.27
CA THR A 352 14.65 -1.47 -39.62
C THR A 352 15.43 -1.61 -38.30
N ASN A 353 15.04 -2.56 -37.46
CA ASN A 353 15.72 -2.80 -36.18
C ASN A 353 17.17 -3.29 -36.36
N VAL A 354 17.43 -4.17 -37.33
CA VAL A 354 18.79 -4.63 -37.65
C VAL A 354 19.66 -3.46 -38.13
N MET A 355 19.15 -2.64 -39.04
CA MET A 355 19.86 -1.45 -39.54
C MET A 355 20.17 -0.47 -38.41
N ASN A 356 19.20 -0.16 -37.55
CA ASN A 356 19.39 0.75 -36.43
C ASN A 356 20.43 0.20 -35.43
N ALA A 357 20.30 -1.07 -35.02
CA ALA A 357 21.25 -1.69 -34.11
C ALA A 357 22.67 -1.74 -34.68
N ALA A 358 22.83 -2.08 -35.96
CA ALA A 358 24.12 -2.06 -36.63
C ALA A 358 24.73 -0.66 -36.62
N ALA A 359 23.94 0.37 -36.97
CA ALA A 359 24.40 1.76 -36.96
C ALA A 359 24.85 2.25 -35.57
N LYS A 360 24.17 1.82 -34.50
CA LYS A 360 24.51 2.19 -33.11
C LYS A 360 25.85 1.60 -32.65
N ILE A 361 26.16 0.36 -33.01
CA ILE A 361 27.43 -0.28 -32.64
C ILE A 361 28.57 0.04 -33.62
N ASN A 362 28.28 0.66 -34.76
CA ASN A 362 29.27 1.05 -35.75
C ASN A 362 30.17 2.17 -35.22
N GLY A 363 31.48 1.99 -35.29
CA GLY A 363 32.44 3.00 -34.83
C GLY A 363 32.80 2.86 -33.35
N VAL A 364 32.25 1.88 -32.64
CA VAL A 364 32.58 1.64 -31.23
C VAL A 364 34.06 1.26 -31.11
N VAL A 365 34.78 1.95 -30.23
CA VAL A 365 36.15 1.61 -29.89
C VAL A 365 36.17 0.99 -28.49
N VAL A 366 36.79 -0.18 -28.39
CA VAL A 366 36.95 -0.91 -27.13
C VAL A 366 38.40 -0.76 -26.70
N PRO A 367 38.70 -0.03 -25.61
CA PRO A 367 40.08 0.15 -25.15
C PRO A 367 40.75 -1.19 -24.79
N ALA A 368 42.08 -1.21 -24.79
CA ALA A 368 42.83 -2.36 -24.31
C ALA A 368 42.47 -2.68 -22.85
N GLY A 369 42.24 -3.95 -22.55
CA GLY A 369 41.87 -4.43 -21.23
C GLY A 369 40.41 -4.17 -20.82
N GLN A 370 39.60 -3.49 -21.64
CA GLN A 370 38.19 -3.22 -21.35
C GLN A 370 37.26 -4.21 -22.07
N ASP A 371 36.02 -4.30 -21.59
CA ASP A 371 35.01 -5.18 -22.19
C ASP A 371 34.21 -4.42 -23.25
N PHE A 372 34.01 -5.06 -24.40
CA PHE A 372 32.90 -4.72 -25.27
C PHE A 372 31.61 -5.16 -24.57
N SER A 373 30.60 -4.29 -24.51
CA SER A 373 29.25 -4.63 -24.08
C SER A 373 28.28 -4.22 -25.18
N PHE A 374 27.52 -5.18 -25.69
CA PHE A 374 26.63 -4.95 -26.83
C PHE A 374 25.48 -4.00 -26.45
N LEU A 375 24.83 -4.22 -25.30
CA LEU A 375 23.74 -3.36 -24.84
C LEU A 375 24.21 -1.94 -24.50
N ASN A 376 25.40 -1.78 -23.90
CA ASN A 376 25.96 -0.45 -23.66
C ASN A 376 26.27 0.28 -24.97
N ALA A 377 26.83 -0.43 -25.95
CA ALA A 377 27.09 0.12 -27.28
C ALA A 377 25.79 0.50 -28.01
N LEU A 378 24.71 -0.23 -27.78
CA LEU A 378 23.40 0.03 -28.38
C LEU A 378 22.71 1.28 -27.80
N GLY A 379 22.92 1.55 -26.50
CA GLY A 379 22.23 2.61 -25.77
C GLY A 379 20.78 2.27 -25.37
N GLY A 380 20.47 0.96 -25.28
CA GLY A 380 19.16 0.42 -24.92
C GLY A 380 18.19 0.21 -26.09
N ILE A 381 17.14 -0.58 -25.89
CA ILE A 381 16.10 -0.93 -26.88
C ILE A 381 14.81 -0.17 -26.52
N SER A 382 14.63 1.01 -27.12
CA SER A 382 13.44 1.85 -26.92
C SER A 382 13.00 2.54 -28.22
N GLU A 383 11.74 2.98 -28.29
CA GLU A 383 11.22 3.71 -29.45
C GLU A 383 12.00 5.02 -29.65
N GLN A 384 12.37 5.68 -28.54
CA GLN A 384 13.18 6.89 -28.56
C GLN A 384 14.59 6.63 -29.10
N ASN A 385 15.10 5.40 -28.99
CA ASN A 385 16.37 4.98 -29.57
C ASN A 385 16.23 4.43 -31.00
N GLY A 386 15.07 4.60 -31.63
CA GLY A 386 14.80 4.28 -33.04
C GLY A 386 14.38 2.83 -33.31
N PHE A 387 14.06 2.05 -32.27
CA PHE A 387 13.55 0.70 -32.42
C PHE A 387 12.05 0.69 -32.67
N VAL A 388 11.58 -0.24 -33.49
CA VAL A 388 10.16 -0.44 -33.82
C VAL A 388 9.69 -1.82 -33.35
N GLY A 389 8.37 -1.97 -33.22
CA GLY A 389 7.74 -3.23 -32.86
C GLY A 389 8.01 -4.33 -33.88
N GLY A 390 8.33 -5.54 -33.41
CA GLY A 390 8.55 -6.74 -34.22
C GLY A 390 8.52 -8.00 -33.36
N LEU A 391 8.64 -9.16 -33.98
CA LEU A 391 8.64 -10.42 -33.23
C LEU A 391 9.92 -10.57 -32.39
N ILE A 392 9.75 -10.85 -31.10
CA ILE A 392 10.80 -11.19 -30.14
C ILE A 392 10.52 -12.56 -29.51
N ILE A 393 11.54 -13.16 -28.92
CA ILE A 393 11.42 -14.39 -28.13
C ILE A 393 11.42 -14.00 -26.67
N SER A 394 10.30 -14.24 -25.96
CA SER A 394 10.18 -13.89 -24.54
C SER A 394 9.29 -14.88 -23.80
N GLY A 395 9.70 -15.24 -22.58
CA GLY A 395 8.86 -16.01 -21.64
C GLY A 395 8.36 -17.35 -22.18
N GLY A 396 9.10 -18.02 -23.06
CA GLY A 396 8.66 -19.31 -23.58
C GLY A 396 7.86 -19.24 -24.89
N ARG A 397 7.79 -18.08 -25.58
CA ARG A 397 7.03 -17.93 -26.83
C ARG A 397 7.58 -16.83 -27.75
N THR A 398 7.20 -16.88 -29.02
CA THR A 398 7.34 -15.74 -29.94
C THR A 398 6.19 -14.75 -29.71
N VAL A 399 6.50 -13.49 -29.43
CA VAL A 399 5.52 -12.41 -29.17
C VAL A 399 5.93 -11.13 -29.87
N ASP A 400 4.97 -10.24 -30.11
CA ASP A 400 5.28 -8.87 -30.48
C ASP A 400 6.00 -8.16 -29.33
N GLY A 401 7.10 -7.49 -29.65
CA GLY A 401 7.87 -6.68 -28.72
C GLY A 401 8.78 -5.72 -29.45
N LEU A 402 9.50 -4.89 -28.70
CA LEU A 402 10.35 -3.88 -29.31
C LEU A 402 11.71 -4.47 -29.70
N GLY A 403 12.24 -4.08 -30.87
CA GLY A 403 13.60 -4.47 -31.27
C GLY A 403 13.74 -5.88 -31.82
N GLY A 404 12.67 -6.49 -32.33
CA GLY A 404 12.76 -7.76 -33.07
C GLY A 404 13.82 -7.67 -34.18
N GLY A 405 14.87 -8.49 -34.09
CA GLY A 405 16.06 -8.45 -34.96
C GLY A 405 17.39 -8.08 -34.29
N VAL A 406 17.36 -7.47 -33.10
CA VAL A 406 18.59 -7.04 -32.39
C VAL A 406 19.52 -8.21 -32.04
N CYS A 407 18.98 -9.37 -31.64
CA CYS A 407 19.79 -10.58 -31.36
C CYS A 407 20.62 -11.05 -32.57
N GLN A 408 20.19 -10.76 -33.80
CA GLN A 408 20.97 -11.08 -34.98
C GLN A 408 22.23 -10.23 -35.09
N VAL A 409 22.13 -8.94 -34.73
CA VAL A 409 23.29 -8.04 -34.69
C VAL A 409 24.25 -8.48 -33.58
N SER A 410 23.73 -8.82 -32.40
CA SER A 410 24.52 -9.40 -31.30
C SER A 410 25.21 -10.71 -31.71
N THR A 411 24.50 -11.62 -32.36
CA THR A 411 25.07 -12.86 -32.90
C THR A 411 26.17 -12.60 -33.92
N THR A 412 25.99 -11.62 -34.81
CA THR A 412 27.02 -11.27 -35.81
C THR A 412 28.26 -10.66 -35.14
N ALA A 413 28.05 -9.81 -34.12
CA ALA A 413 29.13 -9.24 -33.32
C ALA A 413 29.88 -10.32 -32.52
N PHE A 414 29.16 -11.25 -31.89
CA PHE A 414 29.76 -12.38 -31.19
C PHE A 414 30.63 -13.22 -32.11
N ARG A 415 30.16 -13.53 -33.32
CA ARG A 415 30.96 -14.27 -34.31
C ARG A 415 32.28 -13.55 -34.61
N ALA A 416 32.21 -12.24 -34.91
CA ALA A 416 33.39 -11.43 -35.18
C ALA A 416 34.36 -11.41 -33.99
N LEU A 417 33.87 -11.05 -32.80
CA LEU A 417 34.68 -10.90 -31.58
C LEU A 417 35.28 -12.23 -31.12
N TYR A 418 34.51 -13.32 -31.18
CA TYR A 418 34.99 -14.66 -30.84
C TYR A 418 36.06 -15.14 -31.83
N GLN A 419 35.88 -14.86 -33.13
CA GLN A 419 36.88 -15.15 -34.18
C GLN A 419 38.13 -14.26 -34.08
N ALA A 420 38.05 -13.08 -33.46
CA ALA A 420 39.24 -12.28 -33.13
C ALA A 420 40.01 -12.86 -31.92
N GLY A 421 39.47 -13.88 -31.25
CA GLY A 421 40.12 -14.54 -30.12
C GLY A 421 39.92 -13.81 -28.79
N LEU A 422 38.93 -12.93 -28.68
CA LEU A 422 38.63 -12.23 -27.43
C LEU A 422 38.02 -13.19 -26.38
N PRO A 423 38.42 -13.12 -25.10
CA PRO A 423 37.76 -13.86 -24.02
C PRO A 423 36.28 -13.49 -23.88
N VAL A 424 35.43 -14.50 -23.71
CA VAL A 424 34.00 -14.30 -23.43
C VAL A 424 33.84 -13.98 -21.95
N VAL A 425 33.24 -12.83 -21.65
CA VAL A 425 32.90 -12.41 -20.27
C VAL A 425 31.44 -12.74 -19.98
N GLU A 426 30.55 -12.49 -20.95
CA GLU A 426 29.13 -12.79 -20.86
C GLU A 426 28.62 -13.18 -22.25
N ARG A 427 27.89 -14.30 -22.33
CA ARG A 427 27.20 -14.73 -23.55
C ARG A 427 26.02 -15.61 -23.16
N HIS A 428 24.87 -15.30 -23.72
CA HIS A 428 23.64 -16.08 -23.56
C HIS A 428 23.20 -16.65 -24.92
N GLN A 429 22.51 -17.78 -24.91
CA GLN A 429 21.86 -18.37 -26.08
C GLN A 429 20.34 -18.14 -26.06
N HIS A 430 19.67 -18.35 -27.19
CA HIS A 430 18.21 -18.44 -27.20
C HIS A 430 17.75 -19.72 -26.48
N SER A 431 16.51 -19.71 -25.97
CA SER A 431 15.94 -20.88 -25.27
C SER A 431 15.74 -22.09 -26.18
N TYR A 432 15.54 -21.88 -27.49
CA TYR A 432 15.37 -22.92 -28.49
C TYR A 432 16.21 -22.60 -29.73
N ARG A 433 16.46 -23.61 -30.57
CA ARG A 433 17.28 -23.48 -31.76
C ARG A 433 16.56 -22.64 -32.82
N VAL A 434 17.21 -21.57 -33.26
CA VAL A 434 16.70 -20.63 -34.25
C VAL A 434 17.27 -20.94 -35.64
N GLY A 435 16.41 -21.39 -36.56
CA GLY A 435 16.84 -21.94 -37.86
C GLY A 435 17.53 -20.96 -38.82
N TYR A 436 17.35 -19.64 -38.69
CA TYR A 436 18.03 -18.68 -39.56
C TYR A 436 19.46 -18.33 -39.13
N TYR A 437 20.00 -18.93 -38.06
CA TYR A 437 21.43 -18.85 -37.72
C TYR A 437 22.27 -19.97 -38.34
N GLU A 438 21.62 -20.89 -39.05
CA GLU A 438 22.23 -21.99 -39.79
C GLU A 438 23.09 -21.49 -40.96
N PRO A 439 24.14 -22.24 -41.37
CA PRO A 439 24.54 -23.58 -40.88
C PRO A 439 25.38 -23.55 -39.58
N GLN A 440 25.59 -22.40 -38.97
CA GLN A 440 26.50 -22.22 -37.82
C GLN A 440 25.76 -22.44 -36.49
N VAL A 441 25.26 -23.68 -36.30
CA VAL A 441 24.48 -24.10 -35.13
C VAL A 441 25.14 -23.65 -33.82
N GLY A 442 24.41 -22.98 -32.94
CA GLY A 442 24.90 -22.59 -31.61
C GLY A 442 25.98 -21.50 -31.59
N PHE A 443 26.43 -21.01 -32.75
CA PHE A 443 27.37 -19.89 -32.84
C PHE A 443 26.61 -18.57 -32.83
N GLU A 444 25.93 -18.30 -31.72
CA GLU A 444 25.02 -17.16 -31.54
C GLU A 444 25.21 -16.45 -30.21
N ALA A 445 24.58 -15.28 -30.06
CA ALA A 445 24.45 -14.59 -28.80
C ALA A 445 23.09 -13.89 -28.74
N ALA A 446 22.28 -14.24 -27.74
CA ALA A 446 21.04 -13.59 -27.42
C ALA A 446 21.27 -12.43 -26.44
N VAL A 447 20.48 -11.37 -26.57
CA VAL A 447 20.49 -10.20 -25.66
C VAL A 447 19.05 -9.82 -25.31
N TYR A 448 18.86 -9.23 -24.13
CA TYR A 448 17.57 -8.74 -23.66
C TYR A 448 17.79 -7.50 -22.79
N ASP A 449 17.18 -6.38 -23.17
CA ASP A 449 17.33 -5.11 -22.46
C ASP A 449 16.12 -4.86 -21.53
N PRO A 450 16.34 -4.61 -20.22
CA PRO A 450 17.60 -4.74 -19.48
C PRO A 450 17.87 -6.19 -19.05
N GLY A 451 19.15 -6.56 -18.96
CA GLY A 451 19.57 -7.77 -18.22
C GLY A 451 20.58 -8.68 -18.93
N LEU A 452 20.24 -9.21 -20.11
CA LEU A 452 21.09 -10.20 -20.80
C LEU A 452 21.95 -9.52 -21.86
N ASP A 453 23.27 -9.52 -21.68
CA ASP A 453 24.20 -8.82 -22.56
C ASP A 453 25.18 -9.79 -23.25
N LEU A 454 25.84 -9.29 -24.29
CA LEU A 454 27.02 -9.91 -24.89
C LEU A 454 28.24 -9.10 -24.48
N LYS A 455 29.16 -9.73 -23.74
CA LYS A 455 30.41 -9.10 -23.32
C LYS A 455 31.64 -9.92 -23.69
N LEU A 456 32.62 -9.27 -24.31
CA LEU A 456 33.92 -9.86 -24.60
C LEU A 456 35.05 -8.88 -24.25
N LYS A 457 36.11 -9.40 -23.62
CA LYS A 457 37.25 -8.60 -23.16
C LYS A 457 38.24 -8.34 -24.28
N ASN A 458 38.60 -7.08 -24.51
CA ASN A 458 39.69 -6.75 -25.42
C ASN A 458 41.05 -7.02 -24.75
N ASP A 459 41.62 -8.20 -24.98
CA ASP A 459 42.93 -8.62 -24.51
C ASP A 459 44.05 -8.44 -25.57
N THR A 460 43.81 -7.65 -26.62
CA THR A 460 44.74 -7.52 -27.76
C THR A 460 45.95 -6.62 -27.48
N GLY A 461 45.94 -5.90 -26.35
CA GLY A 461 46.99 -4.95 -25.96
C GLY A 461 46.87 -3.56 -26.60
N ALA A 462 45.92 -3.37 -27.52
CA ALA A 462 45.61 -2.07 -28.13
C ALA A 462 44.09 -1.88 -28.28
N PRO A 463 43.59 -0.65 -28.45
CA PRO A 463 42.17 -0.44 -28.76
C PRO A 463 41.75 -1.15 -30.06
N ILE A 464 40.54 -1.70 -30.06
CA ILE A 464 39.92 -2.27 -31.27
C ILE A 464 38.69 -1.46 -31.69
N LEU A 465 38.45 -1.37 -32.99
CA LEU A 465 37.31 -0.73 -33.61
C LEU A 465 36.32 -1.80 -34.08
N ILE A 466 35.06 -1.65 -33.70
CA ILE A 466 33.94 -2.42 -34.22
C ILE A 466 33.30 -1.64 -35.37
N LYS A 467 33.35 -2.21 -36.57
CA LYS A 467 32.76 -1.64 -37.77
C LYS A 467 31.66 -2.55 -38.28
N THR A 468 30.52 -1.98 -38.65
CA THR A 468 29.41 -2.74 -39.24
C THR A 468 29.20 -2.36 -40.68
N VAL A 469 28.86 -3.35 -41.50
CA VAL A 469 28.40 -3.15 -42.88
C VAL A 469 27.05 -3.85 -43.00
N ASN A 470 25.99 -3.06 -43.12
CA ASN A 470 24.63 -3.54 -43.34
C ASN A 470 24.26 -3.36 -44.81
N ASN A 471 23.93 -4.44 -45.51
CA ASN A 471 23.48 -4.41 -46.89
C ASN A 471 22.05 -4.95 -46.96
N ASP A 472 21.08 -4.02 -46.96
CA ASP A 472 19.66 -4.36 -46.93
C ASP A 472 19.16 -5.05 -48.20
N ALA A 473 19.65 -4.61 -49.37
CA ALA A 473 19.33 -5.24 -50.65
C ALA A 473 19.75 -6.72 -50.68
N ALA A 474 20.97 -7.03 -50.20
CA ALA A 474 21.45 -8.40 -50.09
C ALA A 474 20.95 -9.14 -48.83
N SER A 475 20.24 -8.44 -47.93
CA SER A 475 19.83 -8.95 -46.61
C SER A 475 20.99 -9.51 -45.77
N THR A 476 22.16 -8.88 -45.81
CA THR A 476 23.36 -9.33 -45.10
C THR A 476 23.87 -8.31 -44.11
N LEU A 477 24.36 -8.81 -42.97
CA LEU A 477 25.04 -8.02 -41.97
C LEU A 477 26.45 -8.58 -41.76
N THR A 478 27.43 -7.68 -41.77
CA THR A 478 28.82 -7.97 -41.45
C THR A 478 29.26 -7.11 -40.27
N VAL A 479 29.94 -7.73 -39.31
CA VAL A 479 30.65 -7.03 -38.23
C VAL A 479 32.14 -7.34 -38.37
N GLU A 480 32.95 -6.30 -38.40
CA GLU A 480 34.39 -6.36 -38.59
C GLU A 480 35.08 -5.85 -37.31
N VAL A 481 36.12 -6.56 -36.89
CA VAL A 481 37.01 -6.11 -35.81
C VAL A 481 38.29 -5.60 -36.44
N TRP A 482 38.60 -4.33 -36.23
CA TRP A 482 39.81 -3.66 -36.70
C TRP A 482 40.70 -3.26 -35.52
N GLY A 483 42.01 -3.26 -35.71
CA GLY A 483 42.94 -2.89 -34.65
C GLY A 483 44.40 -3.08 -35.06
N ILE A 484 45.31 -2.94 -34.11
CA ILE A 484 46.66 -3.49 -34.28
C ILE A 484 46.53 -5.01 -34.23
N LYS A 485 46.80 -5.68 -35.35
CA LYS A 485 46.55 -7.12 -35.46
C LYS A 485 47.40 -7.89 -34.44
N PRO A 486 46.78 -8.60 -33.47
CA PRO A 486 47.54 -9.37 -32.50
C PRO A 486 48.28 -10.50 -33.20
N LYS A 487 49.47 -10.86 -32.67
CA LYS A 487 50.27 -12.00 -33.14
C LYS A 487 49.66 -13.34 -32.68
N ARG A 488 48.40 -13.58 -33.06
CA ARG A 488 47.66 -14.82 -32.76
C ARG A 488 46.90 -15.31 -33.99
N THR A 489 46.75 -16.62 -34.10
CA THR A 489 45.86 -17.28 -35.06
C THR A 489 44.71 -17.94 -34.31
N VAL A 490 43.49 -17.80 -34.82
CA VAL A 490 42.27 -18.31 -34.19
C VAL A 490 41.57 -19.24 -35.17
N THR A 491 41.21 -20.42 -34.71
CA THR A 491 40.39 -21.39 -35.45
C THR A 491 39.17 -21.75 -34.61
N VAL A 492 37.99 -21.69 -35.21
CA VAL A 492 36.72 -22.05 -34.56
C VAL A 492 36.17 -23.28 -35.25
N SER A 493 35.90 -24.35 -34.49
CA SER A 493 35.34 -25.59 -35.02
C SER A 493 33.88 -25.42 -35.42
N PRO A 494 33.33 -26.32 -36.27
CA PRO A 494 31.90 -26.57 -36.28
C PRO A 494 31.39 -26.97 -34.89
N ALA A 495 30.07 -26.86 -34.69
CA ALA A 495 29.43 -27.33 -33.46
C ALA A 495 29.48 -28.85 -33.36
N VAL A 496 29.79 -29.35 -32.17
CA VAL A 496 29.64 -30.76 -31.80
C VAL A 496 28.35 -30.91 -31.01
N ILE A 497 27.36 -31.59 -31.58
CA ILE A 497 26.10 -31.91 -30.92
C ILE A 497 26.31 -33.14 -30.03
N THR A 498 26.08 -32.99 -28.73
CA THR A 498 26.26 -34.06 -27.74
C THR A 498 24.95 -34.73 -27.34
N ALA A 499 23.82 -34.03 -27.51
CA ALA A 499 22.49 -34.59 -27.26
C ALA A 499 21.44 -33.92 -28.15
N ARG A 500 20.39 -34.69 -28.49
CA ARG A 500 19.17 -34.21 -29.13
C ARG A 500 17.98 -34.74 -28.35
N VAL A 501 17.02 -33.87 -28.04
CA VAL A 501 15.77 -34.20 -27.37
C VAL A 501 14.62 -33.78 -28.27
N ALA A 502 13.75 -34.72 -28.63
CA ALA A 502 12.60 -34.40 -29.48
C ALA A 502 11.69 -33.35 -28.83
N HIS A 503 11.10 -32.48 -29.64
CA HIS A 503 10.09 -31.56 -29.16
C HIS A 503 8.82 -32.29 -28.67
N PRO A 504 8.09 -31.73 -27.69
CA PRO A 504 6.78 -32.25 -27.32
C PRO A 504 5.75 -32.06 -28.45
N GLY A 505 4.67 -32.82 -28.39
CA GLY A 505 3.52 -32.63 -29.28
C GLY A 505 2.93 -31.21 -29.20
N PRO A 506 2.16 -30.78 -30.22
CA PRO A 506 1.64 -29.43 -30.30
C PRO A 506 0.66 -29.10 -29.17
N LYS A 507 0.70 -27.86 -28.69
CA LYS A 507 -0.24 -27.32 -27.70
C LYS A 507 -1.31 -26.47 -28.37
N TYR A 508 -2.57 -26.72 -28.06
CA TYR A 508 -3.71 -25.92 -28.51
C TYR A 508 -4.21 -25.01 -27.39
N VAL A 509 -4.41 -23.74 -27.69
CA VAL A 509 -4.88 -22.72 -26.73
C VAL A 509 -6.08 -21.99 -27.32
N VAL A 510 -7.19 -21.92 -26.57
CA VAL A 510 -8.37 -21.19 -27.05
C VAL A 510 -8.10 -19.68 -27.00
N ASN A 511 -8.29 -18.99 -28.13
CA ASN A 511 -8.20 -17.54 -28.25
C ASN A 511 -9.59 -16.96 -28.58
N PRO A 512 -10.27 -16.30 -27.62
CA PRO A 512 -11.60 -15.70 -27.84
C PRO A 512 -11.65 -14.61 -28.92
N GLY A 513 -10.52 -14.02 -29.28
CA GLY A 513 -10.43 -13.02 -30.35
C GLY A 513 -10.40 -13.61 -31.76
N LEU A 514 -10.29 -14.93 -31.91
CA LEU A 514 -10.36 -15.61 -33.21
C LEU A 514 -11.80 -16.02 -33.53
N ARG A 515 -12.15 -16.01 -34.83
CA ARG A 515 -13.45 -16.51 -35.29
C ARG A 515 -13.62 -17.99 -34.92
N PRO A 516 -14.83 -18.45 -34.54
CA PRO A 516 -15.08 -19.85 -34.22
C PRO A 516 -14.55 -20.81 -35.29
N GLY A 517 -13.90 -21.90 -34.86
CA GLY A 517 -13.30 -22.90 -35.75
C GLY A 517 -11.97 -22.51 -36.43
N THR A 518 -11.48 -21.27 -36.26
CA THR A 518 -10.19 -20.85 -36.83
C THR A 518 -9.02 -21.47 -36.06
N VAL A 519 -7.97 -21.92 -36.75
CA VAL A 519 -6.70 -22.34 -36.15
C VAL A 519 -5.57 -21.44 -36.66
N ARG A 520 -4.76 -20.91 -35.76
CA ARG A 520 -3.59 -20.06 -36.07
C ARG A 520 -2.37 -20.57 -35.34
N GLN A 521 -1.33 -20.98 -36.06
CA GLN A 521 -0.05 -21.30 -35.43
C GLN A 521 0.65 -20.01 -34.98
N VAL A 522 1.08 -19.97 -33.72
CA VAL A 522 1.78 -18.81 -33.12
C VAL A 522 3.18 -19.17 -32.63
N ASP A 523 3.52 -20.46 -32.57
CA ASP A 523 4.87 -20.92 -32.27
C ASP A 523 5.21 -22.22 -33.02
N TRP A 524 6.49 -22.44 -33.30
CA TRP A 524 6.98 -23.55 -34.12
C TRP A 524 7.79 -24.52 -33.30
N ALA A 525 7.60 -25.82 -33.56
CA ALA A 525 8.34 -26.84 -32.86
C ALA A 525 9.83 -26.81 -33.21
N SER A 526 10.68 -27.05 -32.21
CA SER A 526 12.13 -27.14 -32.37
C SER A 526 12.68 -28.16 -31.39
N ASP A 527 13.46 -29.12 -31.87
CA ASP A 527 14.11 -30.08 -30.98
C ASP A 527 15.11 -29.38 -30.05
N GLY A 528 15.24 -29.93 -28.85
CA GLY A 528 16.29 -29.55 -27.92
C GLY A 528 17.63 -30.13 -28.37
N TYR A 529 18.70 -29.39 -28.12
CA TYR A 529 20.06 -29.84 -28.40
C TYR A 529 21.00 -29.38 -27.28
N SER A 530 21.95 -30.23 -26.92
CA SER A 530 23.16 -29.82 -26.22
C SER A 530 24.31 -29.88 -27.20
N LEU A 531 25.11 -28.83 -27.26
CA LEU A 531 26.25 -28.74 -28.16
C LEU A 531 27.35 -27.84 -27.59
N TYR A 532 28.54 -27.95 -28.15
CA TYR A 532 29.63 -26.99 -27.92
C TYR A 532 30.38 -26.65 -29.20
N ILE A 533 31.02 -25.48 -29.21
CA ILE A 533 31.96 -25.04 -30.24
C ILE A 533 33.32 -24.85 -29.58
N THR A 534 34.37 -25.39 -30.17
CA THR A 534 35.75 -25.21 -29.69
C THR A 534 36.42 -24.09 -30.47
N ARG A 535 37.11 -23.20 -29.78
CA ARG A 535 38.04 -22.25 -30.37
C ARG A 535 39.45 -22.58 -29.92
N THR A 536 40.36 -22.62 -30.87
CA THR A 536 41.79 -22.80 -30.63
C THR A 536 42.52 -21.51 -30.99
N ILE A 537 43.33 -21.03 -30.06
CA ILE A 537 44.14 -19.82 -30.20
C ILE A 537 45.61 -20.23 -30.09
N LYS A 538 46.39 -19.88 -31.11
CA LYS A 538 47.84 -20.05 -31.14
C LYS A 538 48.50 -18.67 -31.13
N ASP A 539 49.32 -18.39 -30.13
CA ASP A 539 50.10 -17.16 -30.02
C ASP A 539 51.51 -17.46 -29.45
N THR A 540 52.23 -16.42 -29.05
CA THR A 540 53.59 -16.54 -28.52
C THR A 540 53.66 -17.27 -27.17
N ALA A 541 52.55 -17.37 -26.43
CA ALA A 541 52.48 -18.13 -25.18
C ALA A 541 52.16 -19.62 -25.42
N GLY A 542 51.89 -20.02 -26.66
CA GLY A 542 51.59 -21.39 -27.05
C GLY A 542 50.19 -21.54 -27.63
N THR A 543 49.68 -22.77 -27.59
CA THR A 543 48.33 -23.11 -28.08
C THR A 543 47.40 -23.35 -26.90
N ARG A 544 46.25 -22.70 -26.90
CA ARG A 544 45.16 -22.94 -25.93
C ARG A 544 43.85 -23.13 -26.65
N SER A 545 42.90 -23.82 -26.03
CA SER A 545 41.55 -23.96 -26.52
C SER A 545 40.53 -23.64 -25.44
N ASP A 546 39.44 -23.01 -25.84
CA ASP A 546 38.25 -22.80 -25.01
C ASP A 546 37.00 -23.27 -25.76
N ARG A 547 35.89 -23.41 -25.03
CA ARG A 547 34.61 -23.86 -25.56
C ARG A 547 33.49 -22.95 -25.12
N VAL A 548 32.54 -22.74 -26.02
CA VAL A 548 31.22 -22.19 -25.69
C VAL A 548 30.18 -23.29 -25.84
N SER A 549 29.41 -23.52 -24.80
CA SER A 549 28.34 -24.52 -24.79
C SER A 549 26.98 -23.85 -25.00
N THR A 550 26.11 -24.54 -25.72
CA THR A 550 24.73 -24.11 -25.97
C THR A 550 23.79 -25.24 -25.60
N VAL A 551 22.77 -24.93 -24.81
CA VAL A 551 21.67 -25.85 -24.50
C VAL A 551 20.37 -25.22 -24.98
N TYR A 552 19.78 -25.83 -26.00
CA TYR A 552 18.44 -25.55 -26.49
C TYR A 552 17.45 -26.50 -25.83
N LYS A 553 16.36 -25.93 -25.30
CA LYS A 553 15.24 -26.69 -24.77
C LYS A 553 14.39 -27.23 -25.93
N PRO A 554 13.84 -28.45 -25.81
CA PRO A 554 12.81 -28.91 -26.74
C PRO A 554 11.60 -27.98 -26.65
N TRP A 555 11.10 -27.55 -27.80
CA TRP A 555 10.11 -26.49 -27.94
C TRP A 555 8.91 -27.02 -28.71
N GLN A 556 7.72 -26.93 -28.12
CA GLN A 556 6.49 -27.41 -28.76
C GLN A 556 5.92 -26.35 -29.69
N ALA A 557 5.26 -26.78 -30.76
CA ALA A 557 4.42 -25.88 -31.55
C ALA A 557 3.20 -25.42 -30.73
N VAL A 558 2.77 -24.17 -30.90
CA VAL A 558 1.56 -23.63 -30.26
C VAL A 558 0.59 -23.18 -31.33
N TYR A 559 -0.64 -23.68 -31.24
CA TYR A 559 -1.77 -23.31 -32.09
C TYR A 559 -2.83 -22.63 -31.25
N GLU A 560 -3.25 -21.44 -31.66
CA GLU A 560 -4.44 -20.80 -31.12
C GLU A 560 -5.67 -21.27 -31.89
N THR A 561 -6.73 -21.62 -31.17
CA THR A 561 -8.01 -22.04 -31.76
C THR A 561 -9.11 -21.07 -31.38
N GLY A 562 -9.99 -20.69 -32.31
CA GLY A 562 -11.19 -19.93 -32.00
C GLY A 562 -12.13 -20.71 -31.06
N PRO A 563 -13.07 -20.03 -30.39
CA PRO A 563 -14.08 -20.68 -29.57
C PRO A 563 -14.81 -21.76 -30.36
N ARG A 564 -15.23 -22.84 -29.70
CA ARG A 564 -16.22 -23.74 -30.30
C ARG A 564 -17.55 -22.98 -30.34
N SER A 565 -18.19 -23.00 -31.50
CA SER A 565 -19.49 -22.38 -31.77
C SER A 565 -20.56 -22.84 -30.80
#